data_AF-A0A847CKR9-F1
#
_entry.id   AF-A0A847CKR9-F1
#
_cell.length_a   1.000
_cell.length_b   1.000
_cell.length_c   1.000
_cell.angle_alpha   90.00
_cell.angle_beta   90.00
_cell.angle_gamma   90.00
#
_symmetry.space_group_name_H-M   'P 1'
#
loop_
_entity.id
_entity.type
_entity.pdbx_description
1 polymer ?
#
loop_
_entity_poly.entity_id
_entity_poly.type
_entity_poly.pdbx_seq_one_letter_code
_entity_poly.pdbx_strand_id
1 'polypeptide(L)'
;MKKTIYLAVFLGVMSAIFGGAIAFVNDLTAPLIAQQAMAAESAVFNELDPEATFSELDISEDQTGLIKKGYYGESSSNKYWIYSANVIGFNSGTPIDFLIGFNQDGDIILYNVINQQETDGIGSRVSTDEFEVVNLNVNDAITPLSGATVSSNAVISGINAAKTLYSNQAGVSVDTTVSEPEKPSLNLGDKVLINDDYTEFDAICEESDSTDEGNLVFKCNALGYGLIDPDNHSADMNFEYTKNEITIVVNPDDKSVVSITLDNFGDTANIGDKATTEEYFETFSGLIYDDEADTVTGASWTSKSIVSMVQAALAASE
;
A
#
# COMPACT_ATOMS: atom_id res chain seq x y z
N MET A 1 -45.07 -9.54 -17.64
CA MET A 1 -44.25 -10.67 -18.16
C MET A 1 -43.67 -10.41 -19.55
N LYS A 2 -44.45 -10.19 -20.62
CA LYS A 2 -43.89 -9.97 -21.99
C LYS A 2 -42.89 -8.80 -22.09
N LYS A 3 -43.19 -7.66 -21.44
CA LYS A 3 -42.32 -6.47 -21.44
C LYS A 3 -41.02 -6.70 -20.66
N THR A 4 -41.10 -7.44 -19.56
CA THR A 4 -39.95 -7.82 -18.73
C THR A 4 -39.01 -8.77 -19.48
N ILE A 5 -39.56 -9.79 -20.15
CA ILE A 5 -38.79 -10.71 -20.98
C ILE A 5 -38.16 -9.99 -22.17
N TYR A 6 -38.90 -9.08 -22.82
CA TYR A 6 -38.36 -8.25 -23.91
C TYR A 6 -37.18 -7.38 -23.44
N LEU A 7 -37.31 -6.71 -22.28
CA LEU A 7 -36.23 -5.88 -21.73
C LEU A 7 -35.00 -6.73 -21.33
N ALA A 8 -35.21 -7.91 -20.75
CA ALA A 8 -34.11 -8.81 -20.40
C ALA A 8 -33.37 -9.32 -21.65
N VAL A 9 -34.10 -9.72 -22.69
CA VAL A 9 -33.52 -10.16 -23.97
C VAL A 9 -32.82 -9.01 -24.69
N PHE A 10 -33.43 -7.82 -24.71
CA PHE A 10 -32.83 -6.63 -25.31
C PHE A 10 -31.51 -6.25 -24.61
N LEU A 11 -31.49 -6.26 -23.28
CA LEU A 11 -30.28 -5.98 -22.50
C LEU A 11 -29.20 -7.06 -22.72
N GLY A 12 -29.58 -8.34 -22.78
CA GLY A 12 -28.66 -9.43 -23.07
C GLY A 12 -28.02 -9.31 -24.46
N VAL A 13 -28.82 -8.95 -25.48
CA VAL A 13 -28.33 -8.73 -26.84
C VAL A 13 -27.41 -7.50 -26.91
N MET A 14 -27.78 -6.40 -26.26
CA MET A 14 -26.91 -5.21 -26.20
C MET A 14 -25.60 -5.50 -25.49
N SER A 15 -25.63 -6.19 -24.35
CA SER A 15 -24.42 -6.55 -23.60
C SER A 15 -23.51 -7.46 -24.41
N ALA A 16 -24.06 -8.41 -25.17
CA ALA A 16 -23.30 -9.26 -26.08
C ALA A 16 -22.64 -8.46 -27.22
N ILE A 17 -23.33 -7.46 -27.77
CA ILE A 17 -22.78 -6.60 -28.82
C ILE A 17 -21.65 -5.72 -28.27
N PHE A 18 -21.86 -5.06 -27.13
CA PHE A 18 -20.83 -4.20 -26.52
C PHE A 18 -19.64 -5.01 -26.02
N GLY A 19 -19.88 -6.14 -25.33
CA GLY A 19 -18.82 -7.06 -24.90
C GLY A 19 -18.03 -7.61 -26.07
N GLY A 20 -18.71 -7.98 -27.17
CA GLY A 20 -18.05 -8.44 -28.40
C GLY A 20 -17.22 -7.34 -29.07
N ALA A 21 -17.72 -6.10 -29.12
CA ALA A 21 -16.98 -4.97 -29.68
C ALA A 21 -15.72 -4.64 -28.85
N ILE A 22 -15.83 -4.65 -27.52
CA ILE A 22 -14.68 -4.43 -26.61
C ILE A 22 -13.66 -5.57 -26.76
N ALA A 23 -14.11 -6.82 -26.80
CA ALA A 23 -13.23 -7.98 -26.98
C ALA A 23 -12.48 -7.91 -28.32
N PHE A 24 -13.17 -7.53 -29.40
CA PHE A 24 -12.56 -7.37 -30.72
C PHE A 24 -11.51 -6.24 -30.75
N VAL A 25 -11.83 -5.09 -30.15
CA VAL A 25 -10.86 -4.00 -30.03
C VAL A 25 -9.63 -4.45 -29.23
N ASN A 26 -9.84 -5.12 -28.10
CA ASN A 26 -8.76 -5.64 -27.27
C ASN A 26 -7.86 -6.63 -28.02
N ASP A 27 -8.44 -7.55 -28.79
CA ASP A 27 -7.69 -8.54 -29.58
C ASP A 27 -6.85 -7.88 -30.69
N LEU A 28 -7.35 -6.81 -31.30
CA LEU A 28 -6.58 -6.03 -32.28
C LEU A 28 -5.50 -5.15 -31.65
N THR A 29 -5.74 -4.60 -30.46
CA THR A 29 -4.78 -3.68 -29.81
C THR A 29 -3.72 -4.42 -29.01
N ALA A 30 -4.04 -5.57 -28.42
CA ALA A 30 -3.12 -6.38 -27.63
C ALA A 30 -1.77 -6.65 -28.32
N PRO A 31 -1.69 -7.09 -29.59
CA PRO A 31 -0.41 -7.34 -30.24
C PRO A 31 0.40 -6.06 -30.48
N LEU A 32 -0.26 -4.93 -30.72
CA LEU A 32 0.41 -3.64 -30.91
C LEU A 32 0.97 -3.12 -29.57
N ILE A 33 0.21 -3.26 -28.49
CA ILE A 33 0.66 -2.91 -27.13
C ILE A 33 1.85 -3.77 -26.74
N ALA A 34 1.79 -5.08 -26.99
CA ALA A 34 2.90 -5.99 -26.75
C ALA A 34 4.14 -5.58 -27.58
N GLN A 35 3.97 -5.24 -28.86
CA GLN A 35 5.07 -4.80 -29.70
C GLN A 35 5.68 -3.46 -29.24
N GLN A 36 4.85 -2.52 -28.78
CA GLN A 36 5.33 -1.24 -28.23
C GLN A 36 6.04 -1.42 -26.89
N ALA A 37 5.54 -2.28 -26.00
CA ALA A 37 6.19 -2.62 -24.74
C ALA A 37 7.57 -3.28 -24.99
N MET A 38 7.64 -4.23 -25.92
CA MET A 38 8.91 -4.85 -26.31
C MET A 38 9.88 -3.85 -26.96
N ALA A 39 9.37 -2.88 -27.74
CA ALA A 39 10.21 -1.83 -28.32
C ALA A 39 10.77 -0.86 -27.26
N ALA A 40 9.97 -0.51 -26.25
CA ALA A 40 10.41 0.32 -25.13
C ALA A 40 11.44 -0.40 -24.25
N GLU A 41 11.18 -1.67 -23.90
CA GLU A 41 12.14 -2.53 -23.19
C GLU A 41 13.44 -2.69 -24.00
N SER A 42 13.35 -2.92 -25.31
CA SER A 42 14.53 -3.03 -26.19
C SER A 42 15.33 -1.73 -26.28
N ALA A 43 14.69 -0.56 -26.20
CA ALA A 43 15.40 0.72 -26.19
C ALA A 43 16.20 0.90 -24.89
N VAL A 44 15.60 0.56 -23.76
CA VAL A 44 16.26 0.57 -22.43
C VAL A 44 17.44 -0.41 -22.42
N PHE A 45 17.28 -1.61 -22.97
CA PHE A 45 18.36 -2.60 -23.02
C PHE A 45 19.52 -2.15 -23.90
N ASN A 46 19.22 -1.52 -25.04
CA ASN A 46 20.24 -0.96 -25.92
C ASN A 46 20.94 0.25 -25.30
N GLU A 47 20.26 1.04 -24.44
CA GLU A 47 20.88 2.12 -23.67
C GLU A 47 21.79 1.57 -22.56
N LEU A 48 21.38 0.46 -21.92
CA LEU A 48 22.14 -0.21 -20.87
C LEU A 48 23.47 -0.79 -21.38
N ASP A 49 23.42 -1.62 -22.42
CA ASP A 49 24.61 -2.15 -23.11
C ASP A 49 24.25 -2.49 -24.58
N PRO A 50 24.67 -1.67 -25.55
CA PRO A 50 24.43 -1.91 -26.98
C PRO A 50 25.07 -3.20 -27.51
N GLU A 51 26.08 -3.75 -26.83
CA GLU A 51 26.77 -4.98 -27.23
C GLU A 51 26.16 -6.23 -26.60
N ALA A 52 25.26 -6.07 -25.63
CA ALA A 52 24.61 -7.19 -24.95
C ALA A 52 23.47 -7.78 -25.78
N THR A 53 23.39 -9.11 -25.77
CA THR A 53 22.24 -9.85 -26.30
C THR A 53 21.36 -10.29 -25.16
N PHE A 54 20.05 -9.99 -25.24
CA PHE A 54 19.08 -10.32 -24.21
C PHE A 54 18.19 -11.50 -24.61
N SER A 55 17.91 -12.38 -23.65
CA SER A 55 16.97 -13.50 -23.76
C SER A 55 16.07 -13.57 -22.53
N GLU A 56 14.89 -14.18 -22.63
CA GLU A 56 13.99 -14.34 -21.48
C GLU A 56 14.61 -15.22 -20.38
N LEU A 57 14.39 -14.83 -19.12
CA LEU A 57 14.68 -15.63 -17.93
C LEU A 57 13.42 -16.33 -17.44
N ASP A 58 13.61 -17.50 -16.85
CA ASP A 58 12.57 -18.15 -16.08
C ASP A 58 12.32 -17.36 -14.78
N ILE A 59 11.06 -17.09 -14.48
CA ILE A 59 10.63 -16.39 -13.26
C ILE A 59 9.69 -17.26 -12.40
N SER A 60 9.56 -18.54 -12.73
CA SER A 60 8.62 -19.46 -12.06
C SER A 60 8.90 -19.66 -10.56
N GLU A 61 10.09 -19.28 -10.09
CA GLU A 61 10.46 -19.31 -8.67
C GLU A 61 9.95 -18.09 -7.88
N ASP A 62 9.34 -17.08 -8.54
CA ASP A 62 8.76 -15.94 -7.83
C ASP A 62 7.51 -16.36 -7.07
N GLN A 63 7.60 -16.35 -5.74
CA GLN A 63 6.47 -16.64 -4.86
C GLN A 63 5.63 -15.41 -4.54
N THR A 64 6.13 -14.20 -4.84
CA THR A 64 5.45 -12.94 -4.53
C THR A 64 4.40 -12.58 -5.58
N GLY A 65 4.59 -13.05 -6.81
CA GLY A 65 3.78 -12.68 -7.96
C GLY A 65 3.97 -11.23 -8.42
N LEU A 66 4.95 -10.51 -7.86
CA LEU A 66 5.26 -9.12 -8.22
C LEU A 66 6.08 -9.04 -9.51
N ILE A 67 6.88 -10.08 -9.82
CA ILE A 67 7.70 -10.13 -11.02
C ILE A 67 6.87 -10.67 -12.18
N LYS A 68 6.81 -9.92 -13.29
CA LYS A 68 5.99 -10.25 -14.47
C LYS A 68 6.81 -10.80 -15.61
N LYS A 69 8.07 -10.38 -15.74
CA LYS A 69 9.02 -10.87 -16.75
C LYS A 69 10.44 -10.81 -16.23
N GLY A 70 11.32 -11.66 -16.77
CA GLY A 70 12.75 -11.61 -16.54
C GLY A 70 13.53 -11.70 -17.85
N TYR A 71 14.70 -11.10 -17.89
CA TYR A 71 15.62 -11.09 -19.02
C TYR A 71 17.06 -11.25 -18.57
N TYR A 72 17.81 -12.11 -19.25
CA TYR A 72 19.24 -12.27 -19.09
C TYR A 72 19.94 -11.61 -20.27
N GLY A 73 20.86 -10.69 -19.98
CA GLY A 73 21.71 -10.04 -20.96
C GLY A 73 23.16 -10.50 -20.81
N GLU A 74 23.85 -10.73 -21.92
CA GLU A 74 25.27 -11.02 -21.92
C GLU A 74 25.98 -10.31 -23.07
N SER A 75 27.09 -9.64 -22.74
CA SER A 75 28.07 -9.12 -23.69
C SER A 75 29.42 -9.82 -23.46
N SER A 76 30.46 -9.40 -24.19
CA SER A 76 31.78 -10.06 -24.09
C SER A 76 32.41 -10.00 -22.69
N SER A 77 31.99 -9.04 -21.86
CA SER A 77 32.57 -8.79 -20.53
C SER A 77 31.55 -8.70 -19.40
N ASN A 78 30.27 -8.47 -19.70
CA ASN A 78 29.24 -8.18 -18.71
C ASN A 78 28.08 -9.16 -18.80
N LYS A 79 27.44 -9.39 -17.66
CA LYS A 79 26.20 -10.16 -17.52
C LYS A 79 25.19 -9.36 -16.74
N TYR A 80 23.93 -9.50 -17.15
CA TYR A 80 22.83 -8.70 -16.68
C TYR A 80 21.62 -9.59 -16.37
N TRP A 81 20.97 -9.31 -15.26
CA TRP A 81 19.69 -9.90 -14.89
C TRP A 81 18.70 -8.76 -14.70
N ILE A 82 17.70 -8.68 -15.57
CA ILE A 82 16.69 -7.61 -15.58
C ILE A 82 15.33 -8.22 -15.31
N TYR A 83 14.55 -7.60 -14.43
CA TYR A 83 13.20 -8.02 -14.09
C TYR A 83 12.23 -6.87 -14.30
N SER A 84 11.06 -7.19 -14.84
CA SER A 84 9.90 -6.30 -14.84
C SER A 84 9.06 -6.62 -13.63
N ALA A 85 8.88 -5.62 -12.76
CA ALA A 85 8.07 -5.70 -11.56
C ALA A 85 6.81 -4.84 -11.71
N ASN A 86 5.74 -5.31 -11.09
CA ASN A 86 4.44 -4.66 -11.05
C ASN A 86 3.96 -4.71 -9.60
N VAL A 87 3.83 -3.53 -9.00
CA VAL A 87 3.52 -3.38 -7.57
C VAL A 87 2.38 -2.39 -7.38
N ILE A 88 1.62 -2.54 -6.30
CA ILE A 88 0.54 -1.62 -5.96
C ILE A 88 1.07 -0.61 -4.95
N GLY A 89 1.11 0.66 -5.35
CA GLY A 89 1.50 1.80 -4.50
C GLY A 89 0.33 2.36 -3.70
N PHE A 90 0.35 3.66 -3.46
CA PHE A 90 -0.74 4.38 -2.79
C PHE A 90 -2.01 4.39 -3.66
N ASN A 91 -1.88 4.53 -4.98
CA ASN A 91 -3.00 4.40 -5.89
C ASN A 91 -3.28 2.92 -6.20
N SER A 92 -4.28 2.35 -5.53
CA SER A 92 -4.68 0.95 -5.74
C SER A 92 -5.30 0.66 -7.12
N GLY A 93 -5.68 1.70 -7.87
CA GLY A 93 -6.32 1.57 -9.19
C GLY A 93 -5.34 1.46 -10.35
N THR A 94 -4.06 1.76 -10.17
CA THR A 94 -3.04 1.62 -11.22
C THR A 94 -1.71 1.19 -10.62
N PRO A 95 -1.16 0.04 -11.02
CA PRO A 95 0.12 -0.41 -10.51
C PRO A 95 1.28 0.47 -10.98
N ILE A 96 2.36 0.43 -10.22
CA ILE A 96 3.67 0.95 -10.60
C ILE A 96 4.41 -0.17 -11.34
N ASP A 97 4.64 0.04 -12.63
CA ASP A 97 5.43 -0.86 -13.48
C ASP A 97 6.84 -0.31 -13.63
N PHE A 98 7.85 -1.13 -13.35
CA PHE A 98 9.25 -0.71 -13.49
C PHE A 98 10.15 -1.88 -13.90
N LEU A 99 11.31 -1.52 -14.45
CA LEU A 99 12.43 -2.42 -14.70
C LEU A 99 13.49 -2.23 -13.63
N ILE A 100 14.03 -3.34 -13.13
CA ILE A 100 15.18 -3.37 -12.23
C ILE A 100 16.21 -4.33 -12.80
N GLY A 101 17.49 -3.94 -12.85
CA GLY A 101 18.56 -4.73 -13.44
C GLY A 101 19.82 -4.78 -12.59
N PHE A 102 20.42 -5.96 -12.52
CA PHE A 102 21.62 -6.26 -11.73
C PHE A 102 22.77 -6.68 -12.64
N ASN A 103 24.00 -6.32 -12.28
CA ASN A 103 25.21 -6.86 -12.90
C ASN A 103 25.66 -8.18 -12.23
N GLN A 104 26.77 -8.75 -12.68
CA GLN A 104 27.34 -9.99 -12.09
C GLN A 104 27.93 -9.82 -10.68
N ASP A 105 28.20 -8.58 -10.27
CA ASP A 105 28.74 -8.23 -8.95
C ASP A 105 27.63 -7.97 -7.90
N GLY A 106 26.37 -7.99 -8.35
CA GLY A 106 25.20 -7.74 -7.52
C GLY A 106 24.82 -6.26 -7.41
N ASP A 107 25.43 -5.38 -8.20
CA ASP A 107 25.05 -3.97 -8.20
C ASP A 107 23.83 -3.73 -9.07
N ILE A 108 22.94 -2.86 -8.59
CA ILE A 108 21.81 -2.36 -9.35
C ILE A 108 22.32 -1.35 -10.37
N ILE A 109 22.19 -1.70 -11.65
CA ILE A 109 22.67 -0.88 -12.78
C ILE A 109 21.53 -0.27 -13.60
N LEU A 110 20.30 -0.73 -13.38
CA LEU A 110 19.12 -0.26 -14.09
C LEU A 110 17.98 -0.16 -13.09
N TYR A 111 17.37 1.01 -12.99
CA TYR A 111 16.07 1.21 -12.37
C TYR A 111 15.30 2.20 -13.23
N ASN A 112 14.17 1.78 -13.79
CA ASN A 112 13.40 2.61 -14.71
C ASN A 112 11.90 2.37 -14.52
N VAL A 113 11.18 3.41 -14.10
CA VAL A 113 9.72 3.36 -13.94
C VAL A 113 9.06 3.59 -15.29
N ILE A 114 8.30 2.60 -15.76
CA ILE A 114 7.63 2.61 -17.08
C ILE A 114 6.25 3.27 -16.96
N ASN A 115 5.49 2.91 -15.93
CA ASN A 115 4.12 3.36 -15.76
C ASN A 115 3.80 3.51 -14.27
N GLN A 116 3.12 4.60 -13.91
CA GLN A 116 2.62 4.87 -12.57
C GLN A 116 1.55 5.98 -12.63
N GLN A 117 0.63 5.99 -11.67
CA GLN A 117 -0.36 7.07 -11.48
C GLN A 117 -0.47 7.45 -10.00
N GLU A 118 0.66 7.57 -9.32
CA GLU A 118 0.72 8.04 -7.95
C GLU A 118 0.43 9.55 -7.86
N THR A 119 0.13 10.04 -6.65
CA THR A 119 -0.09 11.46 -6.43
C THR A 119 1.16 12.26 -6.83
N ASP A 120 0.99 13.20 -7.75
CA ASP A 120 2.08 13.99 -8.30
C ASP A 120 2.78 14.82 -7.22
N GLY A 121 4.12 14.82 -7.22
CA GLY A 121 4.94 15.47 -6.20
C GLY A 121 5.01 14.71 -4.86
N ILE A 122 4.29 13.61 -4.69
CA ILE A 122 4.33 12.76 -3.50
C ILE A 122 4.86 11.39 -3.89
N GLY A 123 3.97 10.49 -4.32
CA GLY A 123 4.33 9.11 -4.69
C GLY A 123 5.05 9.03 -6.03
N SER A 124 4.81 9.98 -6.95
CA SER A 124 5.49 10.02 -8.25
C SER A 124 7.01 10.19 -8.15
N ARG A 125 7.51 10.59 -6.97
CA ARG A 125 8.95 10.77 -6.71
C ARG A 125 9.74 9.45 -6.73
N VAL A 126 9.08 8.30 -6.69
CA VAL A 126 9.77 7.01 -6.92
C VAL A 126 10.39 6.90 -8.31
N SER A 127 9.98 7.73 -9.28
CA SER A 127 10.55 7.78 -10.63
C SER A 127 11.56 8.92 -10.83
N THR A 128 11.99 9.59 -9.77
CA THR A 128 12.96 10.69 -9.84
C THR A 128 14.28 10.31 -9.18
N ASP A 129 15.30 11.14 -9.39
CA ASP A 129 16.64 10.96 -8.80
C ASP A 129 16.65 11.03 -7.26
N GLU A 130 15.54 11.46 -6.62
CA GLU A 130 15.41 11.43 -5.15
C GLU A 130 15.40 9.98 -4.62
N PHE A 131 14.91 9.04 -5.42
CA PHE A 131 14.88 7.63 -5.05
C PHE A 131 16.17 6.94 -5.52
N GLU A 132 17.22 7.06 -4.70
CA GLU A 132 18.55 6.54 -4.99
C GLU A 132 18.60 5.00 -4.89
N VAL A 133 18.34 4.33 -6.02
CA VAL A 133 18.39 2.85 -6.12
C VAL A 133 19.59 2.37 -6.93
N VAL A 134 19.93 3.07 -8.00
CA VAL A 134 21.05 2.70 -8.89
C VAL A 134 22.39 2.87 -8.15
N ASN A 135 23.31 1.95 -8.39
CA ASN A 135 24.62 1.80 -7.72
C ASN A 135 24.57 1.21 -6.30
N LEU A 136 23.39 0.88 -5.77
CA LEU A 136 23.30 0.05 -4.57
C LEU A 136 23.62 -1.40 -4.91
N ASN A 137 24.25 -2.11 -4.00
CA ASN A 137 24.41 -3.55 -4.08
C ASN A 137 23.14 -4.29 -3.61
N VAL A 138 22.95 -5.53 -4.06
CA VAL A 138 21.84 -6.39 -3.63
C VAL A 138 21.74 -6.55 -2.12
N ASN A 139 22.86 -6.43 -1.40
CA ASN A 139 22.90 -6.49 0.07
C ASN A 139 22.66 -5.15 0.76
N ASP A 140 22.63 -4.04 0.02
CA ASP A 140 22.38 -2.72 0.59
C ASP A 140 20.89 -2.52 0.86
N ALA A 141 20.61 -1.84 1.98
CA ALA A 141 19.27 -1.39 2.31
C ALA A 141 18.86 -0.23 1.39
N ILE A 142 17.62 -0.27 0.92
CA ILE A 142 17.03 0.81 0.12
C ILE A 142 16.21 1.67 1.07
N THR A 143 16.49 2.97 1.11
CA THR A 143 15.81 3.89 2.03
C THR A 143 14.48 4.33 1.41
N PRO A 144 13.33 4.18 2.11
CA PRO A 144 12.06 4.70 1.65
C PRO A 144 12.06 6.23 1.56
N LEU A 145 11.24 6.78 0.67
CA LEU A 145 11.09 8.24 0.53
C LEU A 145 10.18 8.79 1.63
N SER A 146 10.70 9.72 2.44
CA SER A 146 9.91 10.42 3.45
C SER A 146 8.74 11.18 2.81
N GLY A 147 7.52 10.94 3.30
CA GLY A 147 6.28 11.52 2.74
C GLY A 147 5.75 10.79 1.51
N ALA A 148 6.44 9.76 1.00
CA ALA A 148 5.96 8.87 -0.07
C ALA A 148 6.20 7.40 0.28
N THR A 149 6.04 7.07 1.57
CA THR A 149 6.46 5.79 2.14
C THR A 149 5.68 4.62 1.55
N VAL A 150 4.38 4.77 1.27
CA VAL A 150 3.56 3.70 0.67
C VAL A 150 4.06 3.35 -0.73
N SER A 151 4.21 4.35 -1.61
CA SER A 151 4.69 4.16 -2.98
C SER A 151 6.13 3.62 -3.02
N SER A 152 7.02 4.19 -2.20
CA SER A 152 8.42 3.74 -2.16
C SER A 152 8.58 2.35 -1.57
N ASN A 153 7.83 1.98 -0.52
CA ASN A 153 7.84 0.61 0.02
C ASN A 153 7.28 -0.42 -0.96
N ALA A 154 6.26 -0.05 -1.74
CA ALA A 154 5.75 -0.92 -2.80
C ALA A 154 6.85 -1.23 -3.83
N VAL A 155 7.58 -0.20 -4.28
CA VAL A 155 8.71 -0.37 -5.19
C VAL A 155 9.83 -1.19 -4.55
N ILE A 156 10.20 -0.91 -3.29
CA ILE A 156 11.22 -1.67 -2.54
C ILE A 156 10.83 -3.16 -2.47
N SER A 157 9.56 -3.47 -2.25
CA SER A 157 9.05 -4.85 -2.22
C SER A 157 9.26 -5.55 -3.56
N GLY A 158 8.97 -4.87 -4.68
CA GLY A 158 9.25 -5.39 -6.02
C GLY A 158 10.74 -5.58 -6.29
N ILE A 159 11.60 -4.65 -5.81
CA ILE A 159 13.06 -4.78 -5.93
C ILE A 159 13.56 -5.98 -5.11
N ASN A 160 13.03 -6.20 -3.90
CA ASN A 160 13.42 -7.32 -3.04
C ASN A 160 12.98 -8.67 -3.63
N ALA A 161 11.81 -8.74 -4.26
CA ALA A 161 11.40 -9.91 -5.03
C ALA A 161 12.39 -10.20 -6.17
N ALA A 162 12.82 -9.17 -6.90
CA ALA A 162 13.82 -9.29 -7.96
C ALA A 162 15.20 -9.71 -7.41
N LYS A 163 15.65 -9.16 -6.28
CA LYS A 163 16.90 -9.56 -5.59
C LYS A 163 16.90 -11.06 -5.25
N THR A 164 15.74 -11.59 -4.82
CA THR A 164 15.59 -13.01 -4.47
C THR A 164 15.78 -13.90 -5.70
N LEU A 165 15.09 -13.59 -6.81
CA LEU A 165 15.28 -14.31 -8.08
C LEU A 165 16.72 -14.21 -8.58
N TYR A 166 17.29 -13.01 -8.53
CA TYR A 166 18.67 -12.75 -8.93
C TYR A 166 19.65 -13.64 -8.15
N SER A 167 19.50 -13.71 -6.82
CA SER A 167 20.36 -14.53 -5.95
C SER A 167 20.40 -16.00 -6.41
N ASN A 168 19.22 -16.58 -6.63
CA ASN A 168 19.08 -17.97 -7.07
C ASN A 168 19.70 -18.19 -8.46
N GLN A 169 19.53 -17.25 -9.38
CA GLN A 169 19.91 -17.40 -10.78
C GLN A 169 21.38 -17.07 -11.06
N ALA A 170 21.90 -16.03 -10.41
CA ALA A 170 23.30 -15.60 -10.56
C ALA A 170 24.26 -16.38 -9.64
N GLY A 171 23.73 -17.11 -8.64
CA GLY A 171 24.55 -17.82 -7.66
C GLY A 171 25.30 -16.89 -6.71
N VAL A 172 24.83 -15.65 -6.58
CA VAL A 172 25.36 -14.64 -5.65
C VAL A 172 24.60 -14.76 -4.34
N SER A 173 25.31 -14.87 -3.22
CA SER A 173 24.68 -14.85 -1.90
C SER A 173 24.12 -13.46 -1.62
N VAL A 174 22.80 -13.33 -1.70
CA VAL A 174 22.08 -12.20 -1.12
C VAL A 174 21.89 -12.51 0.36
N ASP A 175 22.18 -11.56 1.23
CA ASP A 175 21.73 -11.62 2.61
C ASP A 175 20.20 -11.58 2.61
N THR A 176 19.59 -12.75 2.58
CA THR A 176 18.14 -12.92 2.62
C THR A 176 17.57 -12.71 4.02
N THR A 177 18.38 -12.26 4.98
CA THR A 177 17.88 -11.34 6.00
C THR A 177 17.67 -9.96 5.37
N VAL A 178 16.86 -9.94 4.30
CA VAL A 178 16.04 -8.77 4.04
C VAL A 178 15.16 -8.72 5.27
N SER A 179 15.58 -7.88 6.23
CA SER A 179 14.63 -7.28 7.16
C SER A 179 13.45 -6.90 6.29
N GLU A 180 12.29 -7.50 6.56
CA GLU A 180 11.02 -6.84 6.29
C GLU A 180 11.27 -5.34 6.46
N PRO A 181 11.12 -4.52 5.40
CA PRO A 181 11.52 -3.12 5.45
C PRO A 181 10.99 -2.61 6.77
N GLU A 182 11.86 -2.09 7.66
CA GLU A 182 11.41 -1.64 8.97
C GLU A 182 10.17 -0.79 8.69
N LYS A 183 8.98 -1.31 9.06
CA LYS A 183 7.72 -0.58 8.94
C LYS A 183 8.06 0.79 9.50
N PRO A 184 7.83 1.90 8.77
CA PRO A 184 8.35 3.20 9.14
C PRO A 184 8.10 3.40 10.62
N SER A 185 9.16 3.35 11.44
CA SER A 185 9.02 2.98 12.85
C SER A 185 7.89 3.79 13.47
N LEU A 186 6.79 3.14 13.82
CA LEU A 186 5.70 3.80 14.50
C LEU A 186 6.27 4.34 15.81
N ASN A 187 6.57 5.64 15.82
CA ASN A 187 7.16 6.28 16.98
C ASN A 187 6.03 6.47 17.98
N LEU A 188 5.81 5.46 18.81
CA LEU A 188 4.85 5.52 19.89
C LEU A 188 5.19 6.70 20.80
N GLY A 189 4.15 7.42 21.20
CA GLY A 189 4.20 8.53 22.14
C GLY A 189 3.96 8.03 23.56
N ASP A 190 3.30 8.87 24.34
CA ASP A 190 2.93 8.54 25.72
C ASP A 190 1.84 7.46 25.73
N LYS A 191 1.87 6.62 26.76
CA LYS A 191 0.77 5.72 27.10
C LYS A 191 -0.34 6.47 27.82
N VAL A 192 -1.58 6.14 27.48
CA VAL A 192 -2.79 6.70 28.08
C VAL A 192 -3.72 5.56 28.51
N LEU A 193 -4.44 5.72 29.62
CA LEU A 193 -5.38 4.68 30.06
C LEU A 193 -6.61 4.71 29.15
N ILE A 194 -7.12 3.54 28.77
CA ILE A 194 -8.36 3.44 27.99
C ILE A 194 -9.55 3.97 28.81
N ASN A 195 -9.53 3.78 30.14
CA ASN A 195 -10.57 4.25 31.05
C ASN A 195 -10.41 5.72 31.53
N ASP A 196 -9.50 6.51 30.94
CA ASP A 196 -9.35 7.95 31.24
C ASP A 196 -10.54 8.81 30.75
N ASP A 197 -10.55 10.09 31.12
CA ASP A 197 -11.56 11.06 30.65
C ASP A 197 -11.25 11.54 29.22
N TYR A 198 -12.08 11.07 28.27
CA TYR A 198 -12.04 11.48 26.86
C TYR A 198 -13.31 12.22 26.42
N THR A 199 -14.04 12.84 27.35
CA THR A 199 -15.32 13.49 27.04
C THR A 199 -15.23 14.58 25.96
N GLU A 200 -14.08 15.21 25.79
CA GLU A 200 -13.82 16.21 24.74
C GLU A 200 -13.91 15.64 23.31
N PHE A 201 -13.73 14.32 23.14
CA PHE A 201 -13.77 13.67 21.83
C PHE A 201 -15.19 13.27 21.39
N ASP A 202 -16.19 13.35 22.28
CA ASP A 202 -17.60 13.02 21.98
C ASP A 202 -17.75 11.71 21.18
N ALA A 203 -17.07 10.66 21.64
CA ALA A 203 -17.04 9.37 20.98
C ALA A 203 -18.39 8.64 21.12
N ILE A 204 -18.91 8.14 20.01
CA ILE A 204 -20.17 7.40 19.93
C ILE A 204 -19.92 6.11 19.18
N CYS A 205 -20.27 4.97 19.79
CA CYS A 205 -20.20 3.64 19.17
C CYS A 205 -21.58 3.01 19.12
N GLU A 206 -21.96 2.51 17.95
CA GLU A 206 -23.19 1.75 17.73
C GLU A 206 -22.83 0.30 17.37
N GLU A 207 -23.40 -0.67 18.11
CA GLU A 207 -23.27 -2.09 17.76
C GLU A 207 -24.00 -2.36 16.44
N SER A 208 -23.32 -3.06 15.53
CA SER A 208 -23.89 -3.50 14.26
C SER A 208 -24.67 -4.80 14.45
N ASP A 209 -25.76 -4.97 13.71
CA ASP A 209 -26.48 -6.26 13.61
C ASP A 209 -25.61 -7.39 12.97
N SER A 210 -24.43 -7.05 12.45
CA SER A 210 -23.48 -8.00 11.86
C SER A 210 -22.49 -8.51 12.89
N THR A 211 -22.19 -9.81 12.86
CA THR A 211 -21.13 -10.43 13.67
C THR A 211 -19.98 -10.83 12.78
N ASP A 212 -18.76 -10.71 13.29
CA ASP A 212 -17.54 -11.16 12.62
C ASP A 212 -17.00 -12.39 13.33
N GLU A 213 -17.25 -13.59 12.78
CA GLU A 213 -16.88 -14.86 13.38
C GLU A 213 -17.38 -15.08 14.83
N GLY A 214 -18.48 -14.40 15.20
CA GLY A 214 -19.06 -14.44 16.55
C GLY A 214 -18.63 -13.27 17.45
N ASN A 215 -17.78 -12.37 16.96
CA ASN A 215 -17.41 -11.14 17.64
C ASN A 215 -18.45 -10.02 17.46
N LEU A 216 -18.46 -9.09 18.42
CA LEU A 216 -19.26 -7.86 18.36
C LEU A 216 -18.58 -6.86 17.42
N VAL A 217 -19.37 -6.19 16.58
CA VAL A 217 -18.85 -5.18 15.64
C VAL A 217 -19.45 -3.83 15.99
N PHE A 218 -18.61 -2.85 16.30
CA PHE A 218 -19.03 -1.49 16.63
C PHE A 218 -18.61 -0.52 15.53
N LYS A 219 -19.55 0.32 15.09
CA LYS A 219 -19.26 1.48 14.25
C LYS A 219 -19.15 2.71 15.13
N CYS A 220 -17.97 3.30 15.15
CA CYS A 220 -17.64 4.38 16.06
C CYS A 220 -17.30 5.66 15.31
N ASN A 221 -17.66 6.79 15.90
CA ASN A 221 -17.23 8.11 15.45
C ASN A 221 -16.81 8.99 16.62
N ALA A 222 -15.81 9.84 16.42
CA ALA A 222 -15.33 10.80 17.41
C ALA A 222 -14.82 12.08 16.75
N LEU A 223 -14.77 13.17 17.51
CA LEU A 223 -14.12 14.42 17.11
C LEU A 223 -12.60 14.19 16.95
N GLY A 224 -12.02 14.77 15.90
CA GLY A 224 -10.58 14.79 15.65
C GLY A 224 -9.95 16.14 16.00
N TYR A 225 -8.64 16.27 15.83
CA TYR A 225 -7.88 17.50 16.09
C TYR A 225 -8.47 18.72 15.37
N GLY A 226 -8.83 18.59 14.10
CA GLY A 226 -9.42 19.67 13.30
C GLY A 226 -10.81 20.14 13.76
N LEU A 227 -11.58 19.27 14.44
CA LEU A 227 -12.91 19.62 14.99
C LEU A 227 -12.84 20.13 16.44
N ILE A 228 -11.91 19.61 17.25
CA ILE A 228 -11.66 20.11 18.61
C ILE A 228 -10.96 21.47 18.52
N ASP A 229 -10.07 21.63 17.53
CA ASP A 229 -9.29 22.82 17.23
C ASP A 229 -8.63 23.45 18.47
N PRO A 230 -7.83 22.68 19.23
CA PRO A 230 -7.29 23.13 20.52
C PRO A 230 -6.39 24.37 20.41
N ASP A 231 -5.79 24.56 19.24
CA ASP A 231 -4.86 25.65 18.95
C ASP A 231 -5.45 26.73 18.01
N ASN A 232 -6.75 26.66 17.71
CA ASN A 232 -7.48 27.62 16.88
C ASN A 232 -6.89 27.79 15.45
N HIS A 233 -6.46 26.69 14.83
CA HIS A 233 -5.91 26.59 13.48
C HIS A 233 -6.95 26.27 12.40
N SER A 234 -8.19 25.92 12.74
CA SER A 234 -9.22 25.51 11.77
C SER A 234 -9.60 26.63 10.78
N ALA A 235 -9.41 27.90 11.14
CA ALA A 235 -9.77 29.06 10.33
C ALA A 235 -8.83 29.32 9.12
N ASP A 236 -7.62 28.76 9.12
CA ASP A 236 -6.58 29.07 8.12
C ASP A 236 -6.50 28.05 6.98
N MET A 237 -7.29 26.98 7.04
CA MET A 237 -7.26 25.90 6.06
C MET A 237 -8.63 25.75 5.43
N ASN A 238 -8.71 25.84 4.10
CA ASN A 238 -9.94 25.65 3.32
C ASN A 238 -10.33 24.17 3.26
N PHE A 239 -10.38 23.51 4.42
CA PHE A 239 -10.58 22.08 4.61
C PHE A 239 -11.87 21.85 5.40
N GLU A 240 -12.70 20.91 4.94
CA GLU A 240 -13.95 20.57 5.61
C GLU A 240 -13.70 19.40 6.56
N TYR A 241 -13.50 19.71 7.84
CA TYR A 241 -13.28 18.71 8.88
C TYR A 241 -14.56 17.91 9.15
N THR A 242 -14.40 16.60 9.32
CA THR A 242 -15.48 15.68 9.69
C THR A 242 -15.06 14.83 10.89
N LYS A 243 -15.96 14.01 11.43
CA LYS A 243 -15.60 13.09 12.51
C LYS A 243 -14.68 11.99 11.97
N ASN A 244 -13.77 11.52 12.81
CA ASN A 244 -13.06 10.27 12.54
C ASN A 244 -14.06 9.12 12.73
N GLU A 245 -14.05 8.16 11.81
CA GLU A 245 -14.93 6.99 11.85
C GLU A 245 -14.09 5.72 11.73
N ILE A 246 -14.30 4.78 12.65
CA ILE A 246 -13.65 3.48 12.66
C ILE A 246 -14.66 2.37 12.97
N THR A 247 -14.38 1.18 12.49
CA THR A 247 -15.05 -0.05 12.88
C THR A 247 -14.15 -0.81 13.84
N ILE A 248 -14.68 -1.19 15.01
CA ILE A 248 -13.97 -1.95 16.05
C ILE A 248 -14.65 -3.30 16.21
N VAL A 249 -13.85 -4.37 16.19
CA VAL A 249 -14.32 -5.72 16.50
C VAL A 249 -13.89 -6.07 17.92
N VAL A 250 -14.83 -6.51 18.76
CA VAL A 250 -14.59 -6.87 20.17
C VAL A 250 -14.99 -8.31 20.41
N ASN A 251 -14.14 -9.06 21.09
CA ASN A 251 -14.44 -10.42 21.51
C ASN A 251 -15.42 -10.39 22.69
N PRO A 252 -16.62 -11.00 22.58
CA PRO A 252 -17.62 -10.95 23.63
C PRO A 252 -17.26 -11.74 24.89
N ASP A 253 -16.34 -12.70 24.82
CA ASP A 253 -15.98 -13.60 25.92
C ASP A 253 -15.01 -12.95 26.90
N ASP A 254 -13.92 -12.34 26.38
CA ASP A 254 -12.87 -11.72 27.19
C ASP A 254 -12.87 -10.19 27.14
N LYS A 255 -13.78 -9.58 26.36
CA LYS A 255 -13.93 -8.14 26.19
C LYS A 255 -12.67 -7.47 25.65
N SER A 256 -11.88 -8.19 24.87
CA SER A 256 -10.70 -7.65 24.22
C SER A 256 -11.00 -7.12 22.82
N VAL A 257 -10.26 -6.10 22.41
CA VAL A 257 -10.28 -5.64 21.02
C VAL A 257 -9.65 -6.70 20.13
N VAL A 258 -10.32 -7.09 19.06
CA VAL A 258 -9.83 -8.03 18.05
C VAL A 258 -9.12 -7.26 16.93
N SER A 259 -9.80 -6.27 16.35
CA SER A 259 -9.29 -5.46 15.23
C SER A 259 -9.95 -4.09 15.17
N ILE A 260 -9.28 -3.16 14.49
CA ILE A 260 -9.78 -1.83 14.17
C ILE A 260 -9.57 -1.58 12.67
N THR A 261 -10.57 -1.02 12.00
CA THR A 261 -10.51 -0.61 10.59
C THR A 261 -10.90 0.86 10.48
N LEU A 262 -10.17 1.62 9.66
CA LEU A 262 -10.52 3.00 9.35
C LEU A 262 -11.64 3.05 8.31
N ASP A 263 -12.73 3.73 8.65
CA ASP A 263 -13.84 4.00 7.72
C ASP A 263 -13.72 5.40 7.11
N ASN A 264 -13.42 6.40 7.94
CA ASN A 264 -13.23 7.79 7.52
C ASN A 264 -12.19 8.50 8.38
N PHE A 265 -11.28 9.22 7.73
CA PHE A 265 -10.39 10.16 8.41
C PHE A 265 -10.89 11.58 8.18
N GLY A 266 -11.43 12.18 9.25
CA GLY A 266 -12.06 13.48 9.19
C GLY A 266 -11.18 14.64 9.69
N ASP A 267 -9.94 14.33 10.06
CA ASP A 267 -8.99 15.27 10.63
C ASP A 267 -8.19 16.04 9.57
N THR A 268 -7.17 16.76 10.03
CA THR A 268 -6.31 17.58 9.19
C THR A 268 -5.39 16.72 8.32
N ALA A 269 -5.55 16.80 7.01
CA ALA A 269 -4.70 16.06 6.08
C ALA A 269 -3.20 16.29 6.33
N ASN A 270 -2.43 15.21 6.43
CA ASN A 270 -1.00 15.18 6.77
C ASN A 270 -0.67 15.53 8.25
N ILE A 271 -1.67 15.76 9.09
CA ILE A 271 -1.53 16.04 10.53
C ILE A 271 -2.45 15.09 11.29
N GLY A 272 -1.90 13.98 11.76
CA GLY A 272 -2.65 12.93 12.46
C GLY A 272 -2.67 11.59 11.75
N ASP A 273 -2.43 11.56 10.44
CA ASP A 273 -2.48 10.37 9.57
C ASP A 273 -1.59 9.20 10.07
N LYS A 274 -0.55 9.51 10.85
CA LYS A 274 0.31 8.50 11.47
C LYS A 274 -0.44 7.59 12.44
N ALA A 275 -1.52 8.08 13.04
CA ALA A 275 -2.38 7.34 13.95
C ALA A 275 -3.55 6.65 13.23
N THR A 276 -3.57 6.58 11.89
CA THR A 276 -4.65 5.91 11.14
C THR A 276 -4.14 4.74 10.28
N THR A 277 -3.02 4.14 10.69
CA THR A 277 -2.36 3.05 9.97
C THR A 277 -2.76 1.70 10.57
N GLU A 278 -2.75 0.64 9.75
CA GLU A 278 -2.98 -0.73 10.23
C GLU A 278 -1.98 -1.13 11.33
N GLU A 279 -0.72 -0.71 11.21
CA GLU A 279 0.33 -0.95 12.23
C GLU A 279 -0.02 -0.35 13.60
N TYR A 280 -0.59 0.87 13.63
CA TYR A 280 -1.06 1.44 14.88
C TYR A 280 -2.31 0.73 15.40
N PHE A 281 -3.23 0.32 14.52
CA PHE A 281 -4.42 -0.44 14.94
C PHE A 281 -4.08 -1.81 15.53
N GLU A 282 -3.04 -2.47 15.04
CA GLU A 282 -2.52 -3.72 15.60
C GLU A 282 -2.11 -3.58 17.08
N THR A 283 -1.70 -2.39 17.54
CA THR A 283 -1.31 -2.18 18.95
C THR A 283 -2.48 -2.26 19.92
N PHE A 284 -3.72 -2.19 19.43
CA PHE A 284 -4.93 -2.31 20.25
C PHE A 284 -5.38 -3.76 20.43
N SER A 285 -4.89 -4.69 19.61
CA SER A 285 -5.33 -6.09 19.67
C SER A 285 -5.02 -6.70 21.04
N GLY A 286 -6.03 -7.31 21.66
CA GLY A 286 -5.96 -7.91 22.98
C GLY A 286 -6.16 -6.93 24.15
N LEU A 287 -6.23 -5.62 23.91
CA LEU A 287 -6.45 -4.65 24.98
C LEU A 287 -7.89 -4.72 25.51
N ILE A 288 -8.03 -4.58 26.82
CA ILE A 288 -9.30 -4.48 27.54
C ILE A 288 -9.48 -3.09 28.17
N TYR A 289 -10.66 -2.83 28.74
CA TYR A 289 -11.07 -1.50 29.22
C TYR A 289 -10.09 -0.83 30.22
N ASP A 290 -9.44 -1.62 31.07
CA ASP A 290 -8.52 -1.13 32.10
C ASP A 290 -7.04 -1.05 31.65
N ASP A 291 -6.76 -1.36 30.38
CA ASP A 291 -5.40 -1.32 29.84
C ASP A 291 -4.95 0.09 29.40
N GLU A 292 -3.66 0.20 29.12
CA GLU A 292 -3.05 1.38 28.51
C GLU A 292 -2.91 1.20 27.00
N ALA A 293 -3.23 2.24 26.24
CA ALA A 293 -2.96 2.35 24.81
C ALA A 293 -1.83 3.36 24.55
N ASP A 294 -0.94 3.04 23.63
CA ASP A 294 0.09 3.97 23.17
C ASP A 294 -0.53 5.06 22.28
N THR A 295 -0.04 6.29 22.38
CA THR A 295 -0.30 7.33 21.37
C THR A 295 0.75 7.28 20.26
N VAL A 296 0.61 8.09 19.22
CA VAL A 296 1.63 8.24 18.15
C VAL A 296 2.26 9.63 18.23
N THR A 297 3.60 9.67 18.21
CA THR A 297 4.38 10.91 18.26
C THR A 297 4.02 11.83 17.09
N GLY A 298 3.56 13.04 17.42
CA GLY A 298 3.11 14.03 16.43
C GLY A 298 1.70 13.79 15.88
N ALA A 299 0.97 12.83 16.43
CA ALA A 299 -0.44 12.54 16.11
C ALA A 299 -1.28 12.26 17.37
N SER A 300 -0.88 12.81 18.53
CA SER A 300 -1.45 12.48 19.84
C SER A 300 -2.96 12.76 19.96
N TRP A 301 -3.47 13.78 19.28
CA TRP A 301 -4.90 14.09 19.27
C TRP A 301 -5.70 13.06 18.49
N THR A 302 -5.24 12.68 17.31
CA THR A 302 -5.85 11.60 16.51
C THR A 302 -5.74 10.26 17.25
N SER A 303 -4.62 9.99 17.92
CA SER A 303 -4.47 8.82 18.80
C SER A 303 -5.54 8.79 19.90
N LYS A 304 -5.74 9.89 20.63
CA LYS A 304 -6.75 9.98 21.69
C LYS A 304 -8.18 9.92 21.15
N SER A 305 -8.43 10.45 19.96
CA SER A 305 -9.70 10.28 19.23
C SER A 305 -10.00 8.79 19.02
N ILE A 306 -9.01 8.00 18.60
CA ILE A 306 -9.16 6.55 18.44
C ILE A 306 -9.31 5.83 19.79
N VAL A 307 -8.49 6.18 20.80
CA VAL A 307 -8.60 5.60 22.15
C VAL A 307 -9.99 5.83 22.75
N SER A 308 -10.57 7.02 22.54
CA SER A 308 -11.93 7.34 23.02
C SER A 308 -13.01 6.48 22.36
N MET A 309 -12.87 6.15 21.07
CA MET A 309 -13.76 5.22 20.38
C MET A 309 -13.57 3.79 20.87
N VAL A 310 -12.32 3.37 21.14
CA VAL A 310 -12.03 2.07 21.76
C VAL A 310 -12.64 1.96 23.16
N GLN A 311 -12.49 3.00 23.98
CA GLN A 311 -13.15 3.10 25.29
C GLN A 311 -14.67 2.94 25.16
N ALA A 312 -15.30 3.66 24.23
CA ALA A 312 -16.75 3.62 24.04
C ALA A 312 -17.24 2.24 23.55
N ALA A 313 -16.52 1.59 22.64
CA ALA A 313 -16.85 0.24 22.17
C ALA A 313 -16.71 -0.80 23.29
N LEU A 314 -15.62 -0.75 24.06
CA LEU A 314 -15.38 -1.65 25.18
C LEU A 314 -16.42 -1.47 26.29
N ALA A 315 -16.76 -0.22 26.65
CA ALA A 315 -17.82 0.08 27.61
C ALA A 315 -19.21 -0.39 27.14
N ALA A 316 -19.49 -0.28 25.83
CA ALA A 316 -20.75 -0.78 25.25
C ALA A 316 -20.80 -2.33 25.18
N SER A 317 -19.65 -2.99 25.27
CA SER A 317 -19.54 -4.46 25.27
C SER A 317 -19.70 -5.11 26.65
N GLU A 318 -19.79 -4.32 27.73
CA GLU A 318 -19.94 -4.78 29.13
C GLU A 318 -21.27 -5.50 29.41
#